data_AF-A0A2H3CER8-F1
#
_entry.id   AF-A0A2H3CER8-F1
#
_cell.length_a   1.000
_cell.length_b   1.000
_cell.length_c   1.000
_cell.angle_alpha   90.00
_cell.angle_beta   90.00
_cell.angle_gamma   90.00
#
_symmetry.space_group_name_H-M   'P 1'
#
loop_
_entity.id
_entity.type
_entity.pdbx_description
1 polymer ?
#
loop_
_entity_poly.entity_id
_entity_poly.type
_entity_poly.pdbx_seq_one_letter_code
_entity_poly.pdbx_strand_id
1 'polypeptide(L)' 'VYKTMGRKDYIALCEPDCLSFGGRDGSCWLYVDKSLLEGSLAQCLTFGNDVLCSLGRMCAGGAALFECVGLEGWCI' A
#
# COMPACT_ATOMS: atom_id res chain seq x y z
N VAL A 1 -13.02 0.45 6.72
CA VAL A 1 -12.62 1.50 5.75
C VAL A 1 -11.82 2.55 6.48
N TYR A 2 -10.54 2.70 6.16
CA TYR A 2 -9.68 3.75 6.74
C TYR A 2 -9.79 5.02 5.90
N LYS A 3 -10.13 6.15 6.53
CA LYS A 3 -10.18 7.46 5.87
C LYS A 3 -8.82 8.15 6.00
N THR A 4 -8.48 9.03 5.05
CA THR A 4 -7.30 9.88 5.22
C THR A 4 -7.45 10.70 6.51
N MET A 5 -6.39 10.73 7.31
CA MET A 5 -6.31 11.51 8.55
C MET A 5 -6.07 13.00 8.28
N GLY A 6 -6.07 13.42 7.00
CA GLY A 6 -5.94 14.82 6.57
C GLY A 6 -4.59 15.44 6.91
N ARG A 7 -3.61 14.64 7.32
CA ARG A 7 -2.34 15.16 7.87
C ARG A 7 -1.24 15.40 6.83
N LYS A 8 -1.30 14.88 5.59
CA LYS A 8 -0.46 15.22 4.40
C LYS A 8 -1.06 14.67 3.08
N ASP A 9 -0.62 15.21 1.94
CA ASP A 9 -1.19 15.02 0.58
C ASP A 9 -0.74 13.78 -0.23
N TYR A 10 0.14 12.93 0.31
CA TYR A 10 0.66 11.76 -0.41
C TYR A 10 -0.31 10.57 -0.36
N ILE A 11 -1.47 10.76 -0.98
CA ILE A 11 -2.58 9.82 -0.95
C ILE A 11 -2.34 8.67 -1.95
N ALA A 12 -1.93 9.00 -3.18
CA ALA A 12 -1.69 8.04 -4.25
C ALA A 12 -0.48 8.45 -5.10
N LEU A 13 0.29 7.47 -5.55
CA LEU A 13 1.37 7.59 -6.52
C LEU A 13 1.15 6.52 -7.59
N CYS A 14 1.23 6.92 -8.85
CA CYS A 14 1.10 6.03 -9.99
C CYS A 14 2.22 6.35 -10.97
N GLU A 15 3.28 5.56 -10.91
CA GLU A 15 4.45 5.67 -11.77
C GLU A 15 4.59 4.40 -12.61
N PRO A 16 5.33 4.42 -13.72
CA PRO A 16 5.53 3.23 -14.56
C PRO A 16 6.05 2.01 -13.79
N ASP A 17 6.78 2.24 -12.71
CA ASP A 17 7.38 1.19 -11.89
C ASP A 17 6.50 0.72 -10.73
N CYS A 18 5.46 1.47 -10.34
CA CYS A 18 4.61 1.09 -9.21
C CYS A 18 3.30 1.87 -9.09
N LEU A 19 2.35 1.25 -8.40
CA LEU A 19 1.18 1.89 -7.83
C LEU A 19 1.31 1.88 -6.31
N SER A 20 1.17 3.02 -5.64
CA SER A 20 1.20 3.07 -4.18
C SER A 20 0.23 4.07 -3.56
N PHE A 21 -0.18 3.79 -2.32
CA PHE A 21 -1.09 4.62 -1.56
C PHE A 21 -0.55 4.87 -0.14
N GLY A 22 -0.79 6.08 0.37
CA GLY A 22 -0.43 6.46 1.74
C GLY A 22 1.06 6.43 1.98
N GLY A 23 1.83 7.13 1.16
CA GLY A 23 3.28 7.22 1.31
C GLY A 23 3.69 8.11 2.48
N ARG A 24 4.58 7.62 3.35
CA ARG A 24 5.30 8.45 4.33
C ARG A 24 6.59 7.79 4.81
N ASP A 25 7.66 8.57 4.89
CA ASP A 25 8.96 8.17 5.48
C ASP A 25 9.52 6.85 4.89
N GLY A 26 9.37 6.66 3.58
CA GLY A 26 9.85 5.48 2.86
C GLY A 26 8.94 4.25 2.94
N SER A 27 7.81 4.35 3.64
CA SER A 27 6.79 3.30 3.72
C SER A 27 5.49 3.73 3.04
N CYS A 28 4.84 2.82 2.32
CA CYS A 28 3.51 3.04 1.76
C CYS A 28 2.53 2.08 2.43
N TRP A 29 1.29 2.53 2.64
CA TRP A 29 0.25 1.65 3.17
C TRP A 29 0.02 0.47 2.23
N LEU A 30 -0.15 0.76 0.95
CA LEU A 30 -0.28 -0.22 -0.12
C LEU A 30 0.76 0.12 -1.18
N TYR A 31 1.49 -0.89 -1.62
CA TYR A 31 2.39 -0.83 -2.74
C TYR A 31 2.13 -2.05 -3.62
N VAL A 32 2.05 -1.83 -4.91
CA VAL A 32 2.00 -2.84 -5.95
C VAL A 32 3.07 -2.49 -6.96
N ASP A 33 3.88 -3.47 -7.34
CA ASP A 33 4.94 -3.27 -8.31
C ASP A 33 4.39 -3.12 -9.74
N LYS A 34 5.27 -2.84 -10.70
CA LYS A 34 4.91 -2.73 -12.13
C LYS A 34 4.33 -3.99 -12.76
N SER A 35 4.60 -5.17 -12.18
CA SER A 35 4.07 -6.42 -12.71
C SER A 35 2.59 -6.57 -12.38
N LEU A 36 2.11 -5.84 -11.36
CA LEU A 36 0.77 -5.96 -10.77
C LEU A 36 0.50 -7.34 -10.16
N LEU A 37 1.55 -8.14 -9.93
CA LEU A 37 1.48 -9.48 -9.35
C LEU A 37 2.01 -9.53 -7.92
N GLU A 38 2.86 -8.57 -7.52
CA GLU A 38 3.47 -8.55 -6.19
C GLU A 38 3.25 -7.19 -5.52
N GLY A 39 3.10 -7.23 -4.21
CA GLY A 39 2.89 -6.01 -3.43
C GLY A 39 3.27 -6.14 -1.97
N SER A 40 3.20 -5.01 -1.28
CA SER A 40 3.44 -4.94 0.16
C SER A 40 2.44 -4.03 0.86
N LEU A 41 2.16 -4.35 2.12
CA LEU A 41 1.28 -3.61 3.01
C LEU A 41 2.00 -3.23 4.29
N ALA A 42 1.93 -1.97 4.70
CA ALA A 42 2.52 -1.50 5.95
C ALA A 42 1.53 -0.66 6.77
N GLN A 43 1.78 -0.51 8.06
CA GLN A 43 1.06 0.52 8.83
C GLN A 43 1.51 1.90 8.35
N CYS A 44 0.56 2.81 8.14
CA CYS A 44 0.88 4.19 7.83
C CYS A 44 -0.02 5.15 8.60
N LEU A 45 0.56 6.23 9.13
CA LEU A 45 -0.21 7.26 9.85
C LEU A 45 -1.06 8.14 8.92
N THR A 46 -0.88 8.08 7.60
CA THR A 46 -1.75 8.77 6.63
C THR A 46 -3.19 8.28 6.76
N PHE A 47 -3.37 6.98 7.03
CA PHE A 47 -4.68 6.35 7.19
C PHE A 47 -4.94 5.82 8.60
N GLY A 48 -3.91 5.69 9.44
CA GLY A 48 -4.03 5.10 10.77
C GLY A 48 -4.45 3.63 10.71
N ASN A 49 -3.98 2.92 9.69
CA ASN A 49 -4.37 1.54 9.40
C ASN A 49 -3.51 0.51 10.12
N ASP A 50 -4.08 -0.67 10.32
CA ASP A 50 -3.32 -1.88 10.64
C ASP A 50 -2.77 -2.55 9.36
N VAL A 51 -1.82 -3.47 9.51
CA VAL A 51 -1.39 -4.33 8.40
C VAL A 51 -2.55 -5.27 8.06
N LEU A 52 -3.07 -5.19 6.83
CA LEU A 52 -4.26 -5.93 6.43
C LEU A 52 -3.99 -7.38 6.02
N CYS A 53 -2.74 -7.74 5.74
CA CYS A 53 -2.35 -9.12 5.46
C CYS A 53 -1.94 -9.85 6.74
N SER A 54 -2.45 -11.07 6.91
CA SER A 54 -1.97 -12.04 7.89
C SER A 54 -0.47 -12.31 7.67
N LEU A 55 0.26 -12.54 8.77
CA LEU A 55 1.73 -12.69 8.85
C LEU A 55 2.31 -13.63 7.76
N GLY A 56 2.60 -13.07 6.58
CA GLY A 56 3.37 -13.70 5.52
C GLY A 56 4.86 -13.40 5.66
N ARG A 57 5.60 -13.37 4.55
CA ARG A 57 6.98 -12.86 4.55
C ARG A 57 6.95 -11.37 4.89
N MET A 58 7.58 -11.00 6.01
CA MET A 58 7.78 -9.60 6.40
C MET A 58 9.10 -9.08 5.82
N CYS A 59 9.07 -7.89 5.24
CA CYS A 59 10.27 -7.19 4.82
C CYS A 59 10.96 -6.52 6.01
N ALA A 60 12.26 -6.26 5.86
CA ALA A 60 13.04 -5.44 6.80
C ALA A 60 12.52 -4.00 6.79
N GLY A 61 11.46 -3.74 7.56
CA GLY A 61 10.66 -2.51 7.51
C GLY A 61 9.22 -2.68 8.01
N GLY A 62 8.81 -3.90 8.37
CA GLY A 62 7.48 -4.16 8.94
C GLY A 62 6.35 -4.24 7.92
N ALA A 63 6.67 -4.15 6.62
CA ALA A 63 5.73 -4.40 5.54
C ALA A 63 5.51 -5.90 5.34
N ALA A 64 4.25 -6.33 5.22
CA ALA A 64 3.88 -7.68 4.84
C ALA A 64 3.78 -7.79 3.32
N LEU A 65 4.44 -8.78 2.74
CA LEU A 65 4.34 -9.09 1.31
C LEU A 65 3.06 -9.86 0.99
N PHE A 66 2.51 -9.62 -0.19
CA PHE A 66 1.39 -10.37 -0.73
C PHE A 66 1.56 -10.61 -2.23
N GLU A 67 0.93 -11.69 -2.70
CA GLU A 67 0.73 -11.97 -4.12
C GLU A 67 -0.63 -11.40 -4.55
N CYS A 68 -0.63 -10.63 -5.63
CA CYS A 68 -1.82 -10.05 -6.23
C CYS A 68 -2.41 -11.05 -7.24
N VAL A 69 -3.52 -11.68 -6.86
CA VAL A 69 -4.23 -12.64 -7.73
C VAL A 69 -5.08 -11.96 -8.80
N GLY A 70 -5.40 -10.68 -8.63
CA GLY A 70 -6.20 -9.88 -9.55
C GLY A 70 -6.39 -8.45 -9.04
N LEU A 71 -6.34 -7.48 -9.95
CA LEU A 71 -6.58 -6.07 -9.68
C LEU A 71 -7.75 -5.57 -10.53
N GLU A 72 -8.80 -5.07 -9.87
CA GLU A 72 -10.01 -4.59 -10.54
C GLU A 72 -10.16 -3.07 -10.34
N GLY A 73 -10.35 -2.34 -11.44
CA GLY A 73 -10.66 -0.92 -11.44
C GLY A 73 -12.13 -0.68 -11.75
N TRP A 74 -12.82 0.08 -10.90
CA TRP A 74 -14.24 0.40 -11.04
C TRP A 74 -14.42 1.91 -11.21
N CYS A 75 -15.31 2.34 -12.11
CA CYS A 75 -15.73 3.74 -12.27
C CYS A 75 -17.22 3.90 -11.96
N ILE A 76 -17.62 5.14 -11.61
CA ILE A 76 -19.01 5.52 -11.27
C ILE A 76 -19.64 6.23 -12.47
#